data_AF-V8QWS0-F1
#
_entry.id   AF-V8QWS0-F1
#
_cell.length_a   1.000
_cell.length_b   1.000
_cell.length_c   1.000
_cell.angle_alpha   90.00
_cell.angle_beta   90.00
_cell.angle_gamma   90.00
#
_symmetry.space_group_name_H-M   'P 1'
#
loop_
_entity.id
_entity.type
_entity.pdbx_description
1 polymer ?
#
loop_
_entity_poly.entity_id
_entity_poly.type
_entity_poly.pdbx_seq_one_letter_code
_entity_poly.pdbx_strand_id
1 'polypeptide(L)'
;MSVNGWSSRAPLWGAFSLAFAVAGYQHVERAGIWQFLKKNPTAPIMCLATLIAYNGLRTQRKIARVKNALDFQNNYLSSETSKGYIVNVVQIANTKPADELSVATLKGQDLLCVREVLNSFERMAIGIDIKAYDPEVLFRSYASTVLTVWKALRPYIRERQKSTPHVYCHIDKLAADWMMKTEKKRSRRNDRGLFAAAYDAQYPR
;
A
#
# COMPACT_ATOMS: atom_id res chain seq x y z
N MET A 1 31.94 23.64 41.59
CA MET A 1 30.58 24.01 42.04
C MET A 1 29.63 23.89 40.86
N SER A 2 29.08 22.70 40.68
CA SER A 2 27.66 22.36 40.91
C SER A 2 26.78 22.60 39.68
N VAL A 3 26.68 21.53 38.89
CA VAL A 3 25.61 21.26 37.93
C VAL A 3 24.27 21.22 38.67
N ASN A 4 23.25 21.93 38.21
CA ASN A 4 21.84 21.63 38.52
C ASN A 4 20.89 22.36 37.57
N GLY A 5 20.19 21.60 36.75
CA GLY A 5 19.11 22.06 35.87
C GLY A 5 18.25 20.86 35.51
N TRP A 6 17.50 20.37 36.50
CA TRP A 6 16.61 19.22 36.39
C TRP A 6 15.61 19.35 35.23
N SER A 7 15.63 18.35 34.36
CA SER A 7 14.62 18.11 33.35
C SER A 7 13.32 17.59 33.98
N SER A 8 12.33 18.47 34.14
CA SER A 8 10.96 18.05 34.44
C SER A 8 10.31 17.47 33.18
N ARG A 9 10.57 16.17 32.92
CA ARG A 9 9.77 15.38 31.98
C ARG A 9 8.40 15.13 32.61
N ALA A 10 7.40 15.92 32.22
CA ALA A 10 6.01 15.64 32.56
C ALA A 10 5.59 14.28 31.97
N PRO A 11 4.98 13.38 32.75
CA PRO A 11 4.54 12.09 32.23
C PRO A 11 3.27 12.26 31.38
N LEU A 12 3.39 12.01 30.07
CA LEU A 12 2.31 11.96 29.07
C LEU A 12 1.29 10.82 29.29
N TRP A 13 1.22 10.23 30.49
CA TRP A 13 0.38 9.08 30.82
C TRP A 13 -1.06 9.45 31.23
N GLY A 14 -1.36 10.75 31.44
CA GLY A 14 -2.68 11.18 31.92
C GLY A 14 -3.80 11.20 30.88
N ALA A 15 -3.50 11.19 29.58
CA ALA A 15 -4.52 11.34 28.54
C ALA A 15 -5.16 10.02 28.09
N PHE A 16 -4.56 8.87 28.40
CA PHE A 16 -5.08 7.56 27.98
C PHE A 16 -6.04 6.91 28.99
N SER A 17 -6.07 7.37 30.24
CA SER A 17 -6.92 6.78 31.29
C SER A 17 -8.39 7.20 31.20
N LEU A 18 -8.71 8.34 30.56
CA LEU A 18 -10.09 8.84 30.53
C LEU A 18 -10.97 8.13 29.48
N ALA A 19 -10.39 7.64 28.38
CA ALA A 19 -11.15 6.93 27.35
C ALA A 19 -11.53 5.50 27.79
N PHE A 20 -10.70 4.85 28.62
CA PHE A 20 -11.00 3.53 29.18
C PHE A 20 -11.86 3.59 30.45
N ALA A 21 -11.77 4.66 31.23
CA ALA A 21 -12.64 4.83 32.40
C ALA A 21 -14.13 4.97 32.03
N VAL A 22 -14.45 5.42 30.81
CA VAL A 22 -15.84 5.55 30.33
C VAL A 22 -16.38 4.24 29.75
N ALA A 23 -15.53 3.31 29.31
CA ALA A 23 -15.97 2.07 28.67
C ALA A 23 -16.18 0.90 29.66
N GLY A 24 -15.67 1.00 30.89
CA GLY A 24 -15.73 -0.09 31.90
C GLY A 24 -16.73 0.11 33.04
N TYR A 25 -17.38 1.27 33.16
CA TYR A 25 -18.29 1.55 34.29
C TYR A 25 -19.75 1.49 33.85
N GLN A 26 -20.42 0.41 34.23
CA GLN A 26 -21.82 0.10 33.89
C GLN A 26 -22.89 1.07 34.44
N HIS A 27 -22.53 2.16 35.10
CA HIS A 27 -23.47 3.23 35.49
C HIS A 27 -22.78 4.59 35.49
N VAL A 28 -22.57 5.18 34.30
CA VAL A 28 -22.22 6.59 34.20
C VAL A 28 -23.51 7.41 34.28
N GLU A 29 -23.88 7.84 35.48
CA GLU A 29 -24.99 8.77 35.66
C GLU A 29 -24.70 10.08 34.91
N ARG A 30 -25.59 10.46 33.99
CA ARG A 30 -25.47 11.70 33.19
C ARG A 30 -25.23 12.95 34.04
N ALA A 31 -25.73 12.95 35.29
CA ALA A 31 -25.52 14.01 36.26
C ALA A 31 -24.05 14.17 36.67
N GLY A 32 -23.30 13.07 36.83
CA GLY A 32 -21.88 13.10 37.21
C GLY A 32 -20.98 13.67 36.10
N ILE A 33 -21.26 13.34 34.83
CA ILE A 33 -20.55 13.92 33.68
C ILE A 33 -20.77 15.43 33.62
N TRP A 34 -22.00 15.89 33.84
CA TRP A 34 -22.35 17.31 33.78
C TRP A 34 -21.68 18.12 34.89
N GLN A 35 -21.64 17.59 36.12
CA GLN A 35 -20.92 18.22 37.23
C GLN A 35 -19.40 18.26 36.99
N PHE A 36 -18.82 17.19 36.45
CA PHE A 36 -17.41 17.14 36.09
C PHE A 36 -17.03 18.18 35.03
N LEU A 37 -17.85 18.33 33.98
CA LEU A 37 -17.63 19.30 32.91
C LEU A 37 -17.76 20.75 33.41
N LYS A 38 -18.70 21.04 34.31
CA LYS A 38 -18.81 22.37 34.95
C LYS A 38 -17.59 22.71 35.79
N LYS A 39 -17.04 21.72 36.52
CA LYS A 39 -15.86 21.91 37.37
C LYS A 39 -14.57 22.05 36.56
N ASN A 40 -14.52 21.46 35.36
CA ASN A 40 -13.34 21.44 34.49
C ASN A 40 -13.67 21.93 33.07
N PRO A 41 -13.84 23.25 32.85
CA PRO A 41 -14.26 23.80 31.56
C PRO A 41 -13.27 23.56 30.41
N THR A 42 -12.01 23.25 30.71
CA THR A 42 -10.97 22.91 29.72
C THR A 42 -11.02 21.46 29.25
N ALA A 43 -11.65 20.55 30.00
CA ALA A 43 -11.76 19.14 29.63
C ALA A 43 -12.44 18.89 28.26
N PRO A 44 -13.60 19.51 27.93
CA PRO A 44 -14.22 19.31 26.62
C PRO A 44 -13.35 19.84 25.47
N ILE A 45 -12.63 20.94 25.69
CA ILE A 45 -11.69 21.52 24.71
C ILE A 45 -10.53 20.55 24.45
N MET A 46 -9.96 19.97 25.51
CA MET A 46 -8.87 19.00 25.40
C MET A 46 -9.30 17.72 24.68
N CYS A 47 -10.52 17.21 24.94
CA CYS A 47 -11.06 16.07 24.22
C CYS A 47 -11.22 16.36 22.72
N LEU A 48 -11.78 17.52 22.37
CA LEU A 48 -11.93 17.94 20.98
C LEU A 48 -10.58 18.12 20.28
N ALA A 49 -9.64 18.80 20.94
CA ALA A 49 -8.28 18.98 20.42
C ALA A 49 -7.57 17.64 20.18
N THR A 50 -7.71 16.69 21.11
CA THR A 50 -7.15 15.34 20.98
C THR A 50 -7.74 14.60 19.79
N LEU A 51 -9.06 14.69 19.58
CA LEU A 51 -9.74 14.06 18.45
C LEU A 51 -9.30 14.66 17.10
N ILE A 52 -9.17 15.98 17.03
CA ILE A 52 -8.64 16.68 15.85
C ILE A 52 -7.20 16.25 15.58
N ALA A 53 -6.33 16.24 16.60
CA ALA A 53 -4.93 15.83 16.48
C ALA A 53 -4.80 14.35 16.02
N TYR A 54 -5.62 13.46 16.57
CA TYR A 54 -5.67 12.06 16.18
C TYR A 54 -6.01 11.88 14.69
N ASN A 55 -7.02 12.60 14.21
CA ASN A 55 -7.40 12.60 12.80
C ASN A 55 -6.30 13.22 11.91
N GLY A 56 -5.65 14.28 12.39
CA GLY A 56 -4.49 14.88 11.75
C GLY A 56 -3.35 13.88 11.54
N LEU A 57 -2.97 13.14 12.59
CA LEU A 57 -1.92 12.11 12.51
C LEU A 57 -2.27 10.98 11.54
N ARG A 58 -3.54 10.55 11.52
CA ARG A 58 -4.01 9.54 10.56
C ARG A 58 -3.88 10.03 9.12
N THR A 59 -4.29 11.26 8.84
CA THR A 59 -4.21 11.88 7.52
C THR A 59 -2.76 12.09 7.10
N GLN A 60 -1.88 12.58 7.99
CA GLN A 60 -0.46 12.75 7.73
C GLN A 60 0.21 11.41 7.36
N ARG A 61 -0.07 10.33 8.08
CA ARG A 61 0.43 8.99 7.73
C ARG A 61 -0.05 8.54 6.35
N LYS A 62 -1.29 8.87 5.95
CA LYS A 62 -1.79 8.56 4.61
C LYS A 62 -1.06 9.39 3.54
N ILE A 63 -0.94 10.71 3.75
CA ILE A 63 -0.24 11.60 2.82
C ILE A 63 1.22 11.17 2.64
N ALA A 64 1.91 10.82 3.73
CA ALA A 64 3.29 10.33 3.66
C ALA A 64 3.42 9.07 2.80
N ARG A 65 2.53 8.09 2.96
CA ARG A 65 2.55 6.86 2.14
C ARG A 65 2.25 7.11 0.66
N VAL A 66 1.30 8.02 0.38
CA VAL A 66 0.99 8.45 -0.99
C VAL A 66 2.19 9.17 -1.60
N LYS A 67 2.80 10.10 -0.87
CA LYS A 67 3.99 10.83 -1.30
C LYS A 67 5.15 9.87 -1.58
N ASN A 68 5.46 8.97 -0.65
CA ASN A 68 6.51 7.98 -0.84
C ASN A 68 6.26 7.09 -2.07
N ALA A 69 5.00 6.71 -2.32
CA ALA A 69 4.65 5.96 -3.52
C ALA A 69 4.89 6.81 -4.78
N LEU A 70 4.50 8.08 -4.80
CA LEU A 70 4.75 8.99 -5.93
C LEU A 70 6.25 9.27 -6.13
N ASP A 71 7.01 9.44 -5.05
CA ASP A 71 8.46 9.62 -5.11
C ASP A 71 9.14 8.37 -5.68
N PHE A 72 8.66 7.17 -5.34
CA PHE A 72 9.12 5.93 -5.98
C PHE A 72 8.79 5.91 -7.48
N GLN A 73 7.60 6.35 -7.89
CA GLN A 73 7.23 6.44 -9.31
C GLN A 73 8.17 7.42 -10.05
N ASN A 74 8.33 8.62 -9.51
CA ASN A 74 9.08 9.71 -10.12
C ASN A 74 10.60 9.45 -10.18
N ASN A 75 11.16 8.90 -9.11
CA ASN A 75 12.61 8.70 -9.04
C ASN A 75 13.05 7.38 -9.66
N TYR A 76 12.26 6.33 -9.47
CA TYR A 76 12.70 4.98 -9.80
C TYR A 76 12.11 4.49 -11.12
N LEU A 77 10.79 4.61 -11.32
CA LEU A 77 10.12 4.05 -12.50
C LEU A 77 10.05 5.01 -13.69
N SER A 78 10.13 6.31 -13.48
CA SER A 78 10.12 7.30 -14.57
C SER A 78 11.50 7.82 -14.98
N SER A 79 12.59 7.30 -14.42
CA SER A 79 13.92 7.55 -14.99
C SER A 79 14.00 6.96 -16.41
N GLU A 80 14.70 7.63 -17.32
CA GLU A 80 14.80 7.20 -18.73
C GLU A 80 15.43 5.79 -18.85
N THR A 81 16.37 5.46 -17.96
CA THR A 81 16.98 4.14 -17.88
C THR A 81 15.98 3.06 -17.46
N SER A 82 15.22 3.29 -16.38
CA SER A 82 14.21 2.33 -15.92
C SER A 82 13.06 2.17 -16.91
N LYS A 83 12.62 3.26 -17.55
CA LYS A 83 11.65 3.17 -18.65
C LYS A 83 12.17 2.29 -19.78
N GLY A 84 13.43 2.48 -20.18
CA GLY A 84 14.08 1.64 -21.18
C GLY A 84 14.09 0.17 -20.79
N TYR A 85 14.44 -0.16 -19.54
CA TYR A 85 14.40 -1.53 -19.05
C TYR A 85 12.99 -2.11 -19.02
N ILE A 86 11.99 -1.35 -18.57
CA ILE A 86 10.60 -1.81 -18.54
C ILE A 86 10.09 -2.06 -19.96
N VAL A 87 10.35 -1.15 -20.91
CA VAL A 87 9.96 -1.31 -22.31
C VAL A 87 10.61 -2.56 -22.91
N ASN A 88 11.92 -2.74 -22.71
CA ASN A 88 12.64 -3.91 -23.19
C ASN A 88 12.09 -5.21 -22.58
N VAL A 89 11.83 -5.24 -21.27
CA VAL A 89 11.28 -6.43 -20.61
C VAL A 89 9.85 -6.72 -21.06
N VAL A 90 9.02 -5.69 -21.26
CA VAL A 90 7.67 -5.87 -21.80
C VAL A 90 7.72 -6.37 -23.25
N GLN A 91 8.65 -5.88 -24.06
CA GLN A 91 8.86 -6.38 -25.41
C GLN A 91 9.28 -7.85 -25.37
N ILE A 92 10.31 -8.19 -24.59
CA ILE A 92 10.79 -9.55 -24.36
C ILE A 92 9.64 -10.47 -23.90
N ALA A 93 8.81 -9.99 -22.96
CA ALA A 93 7.66 -10.71 -22.42
C ALA A 93 6.57 -10.99 -23.46
N ASN A 94 6.45 -10.15 -24.48
CA ASN A 94 5.44 -10.29 -25.53
C ASN A 94 5.96 -11.01 -26.79
N THR A 95 7.28 -10.98 -27.04
CA THR A 95 7.86 -11.53 -28.27
C THR A 95 8.48 -12.91 -28.09
N LYS A 96 9.09 -13.19 -26.94
CA LYS A 96 9.80 -14.45 -26.72
C LYS A 96 8.87 -15.52 -26.15
N PRO A 97 8.98 -16.77 -26.60
CA PRO A 97 8.25 -17.88 -26.00
C PRO A 97 8.78 -18.15 -24.58
N ALA A 98 7.94 -18.78 -23.74
CA ALA A 98 8.19 -18.88 -22.30
C ALA A 98 9.42 -19.73 -21.93
N ASP A 99 9.80 -20.66 -22.78
CA ASP A 99 11.00 -21.50 -22.70
C ASP A 99 12.31 -20.73 -22.90
N GLU A 100 12.29 -19.68 -23.72
CA GLU A 100 13.43 -18.78 -23.92
C GLU A 100 13.63 -17.76 -22.78
N LEU A 101 12.64 -17.63 -21.89
CA LEU A 101 12.67 -16.73 -20.73
C LEU A 101 13.22 -17.41 -19.47
N SER A 102 13.99 -18.49 -19.61
CA SER A 102 14.67 -19.17 -18.52
C SER A 102 15.97 -18.46 -18.11
N VAL A 103 16.49 -18.79 -16.93
CA VAL A 103 17.79 -18.30 -16.44
C VAL A 103 18.94 -18.78 -17.34
N ALA A 104 18.81 -19.98 -17.93
CA ALA A 104 19.83 -20.58 -18.77
C ALA A 104 19.92 -19.91 -20.16
N THR A 105 18.80 -19.42 -20.68
CA THR A 105 18.71 -18.87 -22.03
C THR A 105 18.94 -17.36 -22.07
N LEU A 106 18.50 -16.62 -21.06
CA LEU A 106 18.67 -15.17 -21.01
C LEU A 106 20.14 -14.77 -20.81
N LYS A 107 20.68 -13.97 -21.73
CA LYS A 107 22.07 -13.51 -21.72
C LYS A 107 22.19 -12.01 -22.01
N GLY A 108 23.34 -11.44 -21.66
CA GLY A 108 23.69 -10.06 -22.00
C GLY A 108 22.70 -9.03 -21.46
N GLN A 109 22.30 -8.10 -22.34
CA GLN A 109 21.46 -6.97 -21.96
C GLN A 109 20.06 -7.40 -21.51
N ASP A 110 19.48 -8.44 -22.10
CA ASP A 110 18.14 -8.92 -21.74
C ASP A 110 18.09 -9.42 -20.29
N LEU A 111 19.12 -10.15 -19.86
CA LEU A 111 19.25 -10.62 -18.48
C LEU A 111 19.38 -9.46 -17.49
N LEU A 112 20.12 -8.41 -17.86
CA LEU A 112 20.27 -7.20 -17.05
C LEU A 112 18.92 -6.48 -16.92
N CYS A 113 18.23 -6.24 -18.04
CA CYS A 113 16.90 -5.62 -18.05
C CYS A 113 15.91 -6.39 -17.17
N VAL A 114 15.84 -7.72 -17.32
CA VAL A 114 14.96 -8.60 -16.54
C VAL A 114 15.27 -8.50 -15.05
N ARG A 115 16.54 -8.59 -14.66
CA ARG A 115 16.96 -8.49 -13.26
C ARG A 115 16.59 -7.14 -12.65
N GLU A 116 16.89 -6.05 -13.34
CA GLU A 116 16.58 -4.73 -12.82
C GLU A 116 15.08 -4.53 -12.64
N VAL A 117 14.25 -4.88 -13.63
CA VAL A 117 12.79 -4.75 -13.53
C VAL A 117 12.23 -5.61 -12.38
N LEU A 118 12.65 -6.87 -12.26
CA LEU A 118 12.17 -7.74 -11.17
C LEU A 118 12.63 -7.24 -9.79
N ASN A 119 13.88 -6.79 -9.66
CA ASN A 119 14.37 -6.21 -8.40
C ASN A 119 13.60 -4.95 -8.01
N SER A 120 13.18 -4.16 -9.00
CA SER A 120 12.39 -2.94 -8.81
C SER A 120 10.99 -3.26 -8.31
N PHE A 121 10.34 -4.25 -8.94
CA PHE A 121 9.03 -4.71 -8.52
C PHE A 121 9.06 -5.42 -7.16
N GLU A 122 10.12 -6.15 -6.84
CA GLU A 122 10.31 -6.73 -5.51
C GLU A 122 10.43 -5.63 -4.43
N ARG A 123 11.26 -4.60 -4.67
CA ARG A 123 11.37 -3.44 -3.78
C ARG A 123 10.03 -2.72 -3.59
N MET A 124 9.27 -2.57 -4.68
CA MET A 124 7.93 -2.01 -4.62
C MET A 124 6.98 -2.87 -3.77
N ALA A 125 7.01 -4.19 -3.96
CA ALA A 125 6.18 -5.14 -3.22
C ALA A 125 6.52 -5.11 -1.71
N ILE A 126 7.82 -5.09 -1.36
CA ILE A 126 8.29 -4.91 0.01
C ILE A 126 7.74 -3.61 0.60
N GLY A 127 7.86 -2.49 -0.12
CA GLY A 127 7.38 -1.19 0.35
C GLY A 127 5.87 -1.15 0.59
N ILE A 128 5.08 -1.92 -0.17
CA ILE A 128 3.65 -2.11 0.08
C ILE A 128 3.43 -2.95 1.35
N ASP A 129 4.15 -4.07 1.50
CA ASP A 129 3.97 -5.01 2.62
C ASP A 129 4.27 -4.35 3.97
N ILE A 130 5.36 -3.57 4.04
CA ILE A 130 5.73 -2.82 5.25
C ILE A 130 4.92 -1.52 5.44
N LYS A 131 3.90 -1.27 4.59
CA LYS A 131 3.05 -0.07 4.59
C LYS A 131 3.82 1.24 4.42
N ALA A 132 4.98 1.21 3.77
CA ALA A 132 5.72 2.42 3.39
C ALA A 132 5.07 3.13 2.19
N TYR A 133 4.43 2.37 1.30
CA TYR A 133 3.73 2.87 0.12
C TYR A 133 2.22 2.70 0.22
N ASP A 134 1.48 3.57 -0.47
CA ASP A 134 0.05 3.39 -0.67
C ASP A 134 -0.21 2.35 -1.79
N PRO A 135 -0.84 1.20 -1.49
CA PRO A 135 -1.05 0.14 -2.47
C PRO A 135 -2.05 0.51 -3.58
N GLU A 136 -2.98 1.44 -3.33
CA GLU A 136 -3.97 1.83 -4.33
C GLU A 136 -3.34 2.71 -5.41
N VAL A 137 -2.43 3.62 -5.01
CA VAL A 137 -1.65 4.44 -5.95
C VAL A 137 -0.85 3.56 -6.91
N LEU A 138 -0.07 2.63 -6.35
CA LEU A 138 0.79 1.75 -7.16
C LEU A 138 -0.02 0.78 -8.03
N PHE A 139 -1.12 0.22 -7.51
CA PHE A 139 -2.00 -0.65 -8.29
C PHE A 139 -2.59 0.08 -9.50
N ARG A 140 -3.07 1.32 -9.34
CA ARG A 140 -3.69 2.07 -10.44
C ARG A 140 -2.71 2.38 -11.56
N SER A 141 -1.45 2.62 -11.23
CA SER A 141 -0.44 3.00 -12.22
C SER A 141 0.25 1.81 -12.89
N TYR A 142 0.52 0.72 -12.15
CA TYR A 142 1.44 -0.34 -12.60
C TYR A 142 0.84 -1.75 -12.64
N ALA A 143 -0.43 -1.95 -12.28
CA ALA A 143 -1.00 -3.30 -12.22
C ALA A 143 -0.89 -4.06 -13.53
N SER A 144 -1.20 -3.43 -14.67
CA SER A 144 -1.09 -4.08 -15.98
C SER A 144 0.34 -4.51 -16.28
N THR A 145 1.30 -3.59 -16.19
CA THR A 145 2.71 -3.86 -16.49
C THR A 145 3.29 -4.94 -15.60
N VAL A 146 3.09 -4.85 -14.29
CA VAL A 146 3.62 -5.83 -13.33
C VAL A 146 3.03 -7.21 -13.59
N LEU A 147 1.71 -7.30 -13.82
CA LEU A 147 1.07 -8.59 -14.08
C LEU A 147 1.51 -9.21 -15.41
N THR A 148 1.67 -8.41 -16.47
CA THR A 148 2.19 -8.89 -17.76
C THR A 148 3.61 -9.42 -17.62
N VAL A 149 4.50 -8.63 -17.04
CA VAL A 149 5.91 -8.99 -16.84
C VAL A 149 6.05 -10.21 -15.93
N TRP A 150 5.30 -10.24 -14.82
CA TRP A 150 5.34 -11.36 -13.88
C TRP A 150 4.87 -12.69 -14.52
N LYS A 151 3.80 -12.65 -15.33
CA LYS A 151 3.31 -13.86 -16.03
C LYS A 151 4.35 -14.39 -17.01
N ALA A 152 4.94 -13.51 -17.82
CA ALA A 152 5.93 -13.89 -18.83
C ALA A 152 7.23 -14.40 -18.20
N LEU A 153 7.72 -13.72 -17.15
CA LEU A 153 8.96 -14.07 -16.46
C LEU A 153 8.79 -15.13 -15.37
N ARG A 154 7.62 -15.79 -15.30
CA ARG A 154 7.39 -16.84 -14.31
C ARG A 154 8.40 -18.00 -14.40
N PRO A 155 8.81 -18.46 -15.60
CA PRO A 155 9.86 -19.47 -15.75
C PRO A 155 11.18 -19.03 -15.11
N TYR A 156 11.66 -17.81 -15.43
CA TYR A 156 12.85 -17.22 -14.82
C TYR A 156 12.78 -17.18 -13.29
N ILE A 157 11.67 -16.66 -12.74
CA ILE A 157 11.51 -16.53 -11.29
C ILE A 157 11.57 -17.90 -10.62
N ARG A 158 10.84 -18.90 -11.15
CA ARG A 158 10.82 -20.25 -10.58
C ARG A 158 12.19 -20.92 -10.61
N GLU A 159 12.95 -20.74 -11.67
CA GLU A 159 14.31 -21.28 -11.74
C GLU A 159 15.25 -20.62 -10.72
N ARG A 160 15.15 -19.31 -10.52
CA ARG A 160 15.89 -18.61 -9.45
C ARG A 160 15.48 -19.08 -8.06
N GLN A 161 14.20 -19.38 -7.86
CA GLN A 161 13.69 -19.90 -6.60
C GLN A 161 14.15 -21.33 -6.28
N LYS A 162 14.58 -22.12 -7.27
CA LYS A 162 15.17 -23.46 -7.03
C LYS A 162 16.46 -23.36 -6.21
N SER A 163 17.27 -22.33 -6.43
CA SER A 163 18.51 -22.11 -5.67
C SER A 163 18.31 -21.18 -4.47
N THR A 164 17.43 -20.18 -4.57
CA THR A 164 17.15 -19.25 -3.47
C THR A 164 15.64 -19.06 -3.31
N PRO A 165 14.97 -19.83 -2.44
CA PRO A 165 13.50 -19.87 -2.35
C PRO A 165 12.82 -18.51 -2.09
N HIS A 166 13.51 -17.57 -1.43
CA HIS A 166 12.97 -16.25 -1.08
C HIS A 166 13.09 -15.20 -2.19
N VAL A 167 13.80 -15.50 -3.27
CA VAL A 167 13.97 -14.54 -4.38
C VAL A 167 12.63 -14.30 -5.06
N TYR A 168 12.25 -13.03 -5.19
CA TYR A 168 11.02 -12.59 -5.84
C TYR A 168 9.73 -13.13 -5.21
N CYS A 169 9.76 -13.46 -3.91
CA CYS A 169 8.56 -13.96 -3.23
C CYS A 169 7.54 -12.85 -2.95
N HIS A 170 7.99 -11.59 -2.79
CA HIS A 170 7.06 -10.49 -2.50
C HIS A 170 6.32 -10.06 -3.76
N ILE A 171 6.96 -10.05 -4.93
CA ILE A 171 6.28 -9.84 -6.21
C ILE A 171 5.28 -10.98 -6.51
N ASP A 172 5.57 -12.23 -6.12
CA ASP A 172 4.60 -13.35 -6.26
C ASP A 172 3.32 -13.10 -5.46
N LYS A 173 3.47 -12.71 -4.18
CA LYS A 173 2.36 -12.33 -3.31
C LYS A 173 1.59 -11.14 -3.90
N LEU A 174 2.31 -10.10 -4.31
CA LEU A 174 1.74 -8.90 -4.91
C LEU A 174 0.94 -9.22 -6.18
N ALA A 175 1.47 -10.05 -7.07
CA ALA A 175 0.81 -10.45 -8.30
C ALA A 175 -0.46 -11.25 -8.01
N ALA A 176 -0.43 -12.18 -7.05
CA ALA A 176 -1.62 -12.93 -6.62
C ALA A 176 -2.72 -11.99 -6.10
N ASP A 177 -2.38 -11.06 -5.21
CA ASP A 177 -3.30 -10.06 -4.67
C ASP A 177 -3.89 -9.18 -5.76
N TRP A 178 -3.06 -8.75 -6.72
CA TRP A 178 -3.47 -7.88 -7.82
C TRP A 178 -4.32 -8.60 -8.85
N MET A 179 -4.08 -9.88 -9.12
CA MET A 179 -4.95 -10.72 -9.96
C MET A 179 -6.33 -10.85 -9.34
N MET A 180 -6.43 -11.20 -8.05
CA MET A 180 -7.71 -11.29 -7.33
C MET A 180 -8.47 -9.96 -7.35
N LYS A 181 -7.76 -8.86 -7.11
CA LYS A 181 -8.34 -7.50 -7.13
C LYS A 181 -8.83 -7.11 -8.53
N THR A 182 -8.12 -7.51 -9.58
CA THR A 182 -8.50 -7.22 -10.97
C THR A 182 -9.74 -8.01 -11.37
N GLU A 183 -9.80 -9.30 -11.01
CA GLU A 183 -10.98 -10.14 -11.28
C GLU A 183 -12.22 -9.60 -10.56
N LYS A 184 -12.08 -9.23 -9.28
CA LYS A 184 -13.15 -8.58 -8.51
C LYS A 184 -13.62 -7.25 -9.12
N LYS A 185 -12.72 -6.49 -9.74
CA LYS A 185 -13.10 -5.25 -10.46
C LYS A 185 -13.83 -5.57 -11.77
N ARG A 186 -13.45 -6.64 -12.46
CA ARG A 186 -14.06 -7.10 -13.71
C ARG A 186 -15.47 -7.63 -13.49
N SER A 187 -15.68 -8.51 -12.50
CA SER A 187 -17.01 -9.03 -12.16
C SER A 187 -18.00 -7.90 -11.82
N ARG A 188 -17.60 -6.98 -10.93
CA ARG A 188 -18.40 -5.77 -10.60
C ARG A 188 -18.72 -4.86 -11.78
N ARG A 189 -17.91 -4.89 -12.84
CA ARG A 189 -18.18 -4.13 -14.07
C ARG A 189 -19.18 -4.89 -14.94
N ASN A 190 -19.00 -6.20 -15.11
CA ASN A 190 -19.93 -7.04 -15.83
C ASN A 190 -21.33 -7.02 -15.21
N ASP A 191 -21.45 -7.15 -13.88
CA ASP A 191 -22.73 -7.09 -13.18
C ASP A 191 -23.44 -5.76 -13.46
N ARG A 192 -22.72 -4.63 -13.35
CA ARG A 192 -23.28 -3.30 -13.66
C ARG A 192 -23.69 -3.15 -15.13
N GLY A 193 -22.94 -3.75 -16.05
CA GLY A 193 -23.29 -3.76 -17.48
C GLY A 193 -24.55 -4.59 -17.75
N LEU A 194 -24.71 -5.73 -17.08
CA LEU A 194 -25.90 -6.57 -17.13
C LEU A 194 -27.13 -5.82 -16.58
N PHE A 195 -26.99 -5.14 -15.43
CA PHE A 195 -28.07 -4.31 -14.88
C PHE A 195 -28.46 -3.16 -15.79
N ALA A 196 -27.50 -2.46 -16.39
CA ALA A 196 -27.77 -1.37 -17.33
C ALA A 196 -28.48 -1.88 -18.60
N ALA A 197 -28.00 -2.99 -19.17
CA ALA A 197 -28.62 -3.61 -20.35
C ALA A 197 -30.05 -4.12 -20.05
N ALA A 198 -30.28 -4.71 -18.87
CA ALA A 198 -31.62 -5.12 -18.45
C ALA A 198 -32.56 -3.92 -18.25
N TYR A 199 -32.05 -2.82 -17.68
CA TYR A 199 -32.82 -1.59 -17.52
C TYR A 199 -33.20 -0.96 -18.87
N ASP A 200 -32.26 -0.86 -19.81
CA ASP A 200 -32.50 -0.31 -21.15
C ASP A 200 -33.45 -1.19 -21.96
N ALA A 201 -33.41 -2.52 -21.78
CA ALA A 201 -34.37 -3.44 -22.39
C ALA A 201 -35.79 -3.32 -21.80
N GLN A 202 -35.89 -2.98 -20.51
CA GLN A 202 -37.17 -2.80 -19.81
C GLN A 202 -37.80 -1.41 -20.08
N TYR A 203 -36.97 -0.40 -20.38
CA TYR A 203 -37.39 0.97 -20.66
C TYR A 203 -36.77 1.51 -21.97
N PRO A 204 -37.20 0.99 -23.14
CA PRO A 204 -36.72 1.47 -24.43
C PRO A 204 -37.15 2.93 -24.66
N ARG A 205 -36.21 3.76 -25.14
CA ARG A 205 -36.46 5.17 -25.48
C ARG A 205 -37.14 5.32 -26.84
#